data_AF-A0A959QCK0-F1
#
_entry.id   AF-A0A959QCK0-F1
#
_cell.length_a   1.000
_cell.length_b   1.000
_cell.length_c   1.000
_cell.angle_alpha   90.00
_cell.angle_beta   90.00
_cell.angle_gamma   90.00
#
_symmetry.space_group_name_H-M   'P 1'
#
loop_
_entity.id
_entity.type
_entity.pdbx_description
1 polymer ?
#
loop_
_entity_poly.entity_id
_entity_poly.type
_entity_poly.pdbx_seq_one_letter_code
_entity_poly.pdbx_strand_id
1 'polypeptide(L)'
;MKTIKWICLLALPFWMASCSPTLSPFTRNLLQENRWSDDELKRIQFYLSNDIVLHRKLDSGASTISDGEIKIINGQEVEEVVIRRGTPGVFLFRPKADHFAVSFESTGNDQRFLMFGPNPKLDGRFVLLASEWERRQGKVTYDGVTYWVDAD
;
A
#
# COMPACT_ATOMS: atom_id res chain seq x y z
N MET A 1 62.33 -7.54 -38.10
CA MET A 1 62.23 -8.95 -37.64
C MET A 1 61.71 -8.96 -36.20
N LYS A 2 60.89 -9.96 -35.88
CA LYS A 2 60.21 -10.26 -34.60
C LYS A 2 58.78 -9.72 -34.50
N THR A 3 57.92 -10.50 -35.14
CA THR A 3 56.48 -10.64 -34.96
C THR A 3 56.11 -11.13 -33.55
N ILE A 4 54.83 -10.93 -33.23
CA ILE A 4 54.00 -11.52 -32.14
C ILE A 4 53.90 -10.71 -30.85
N LYS A 5 52.70 -10.13 -30.64
CA LYS A 5 51.94 -10.31 -29.41
C LYS A 5 50.45 -10.29 -29.71
N TRP A 6 49.76 -11.17 -29.01
CA TRP A 6 48.47 -11.74 -29.33
C TRP A 6 47.29 -10.77 -29.16
N ILE A 7 46.27 -11.07 -29.97
CA ILE A 7 44.84 -10.90 -29.73
C ILE A 7 44.51 -10.81 -28.24
N CYS A 8 43.86 -9.71 -27.83
CA CYS A 8 42.84 -9.74 -26.80
C CYS A 8 41.82 -8.64 -27.10
N LEU A 9 40.97 -8.97 -28.07
CA LEU A 9 39.60 -8.47 -28.16
C LEU A 9 38.89 -8.92 -26.87
N LEU A 10 39.06 -8.18 -25.77
CA LEU A 10 38.26 -8.38 -24.57
C LEU A 10 37.30 -7.20 -24.47
N ALA A 11 36.23 -7.30 -25.25
CA ALA A 11 34.98 -6.65 -24.90
C ALA A 11 34.64 -7.12 -23.48
N LEU A 12 34.82 -6.24 -22.49
CA LEU A 12 34.24 -6.41 -21.18
C LEU A 12 32.88 -5.71 -21.28
N PRO A 13 31.75 -6.41 -21.55
CA PRO A 13 30.47 -5.85 -21.19
C PRO A 13 30.47 -5.85 -19.66
N PHE A 14 30.92 -4.74 -19.08
CA PHE A 14 30.82 -4.52 -17.65
C PHE A 14 29.34 -4.64 -17.31
N TRP A 15 29.07 -5.68 -16.54
CA TRP A 15 27.76 -6.10 -16.10
C TRP A 15 26.97 -4.91 -15.55
N MET A 16 26.06 -4.37 -16.35
CA MET A 16 24.89 -3.69 -15.80
C MET A 16 23.97 -4.77 -15.24
N ALA A 17 24.38 -5.40 -14.14
CA ALA A 17 23.45 -6.07 -13.26
C ALA A 17 22.61 -4.97 -12.61
N SER A 18 21.59 -4.52 -13.34
CA SER A 18 20.53 -3.70 -12.77
C SER A 18 19.77 -4.60 -11.79
N CYS A 19 20.18 -4.59 -10.53
CA CYS A 19 19.38 -5.14 -9.45
C CYS A 19 18.15 -4.25 -9.33
N SER A 20 17.11 -4.56 -10.10
CA SER A 20 15.79 -4.00 -9.84
C SER A 20 15.38 -4.41 -8.43
N PRO A 21 14.94 -3.50 -7.56
CA PRO A 21 14.47 -3.87 -6.24
C PRO A 21 13.32 -4.87 -6.39
N THR A 22 13.50 -6.07 -5.85
CA THR A 22 12.46 -7.09 -5.79
C THR A 22 11.56 -6.77 -4.62
N LEU A 23 10.29 -6.45 -4.89
CA LEU A 23 9.29 -6.27 -3.85
C LEU A 23 8.94 -7.63 -3.25
N SER A 24 9.03 -7.73 -1.93
CA SER A 24 8.63 -8.92 -1.17
C SER A 24 7.33 -8.63 -0.41
N PRO A 25 6.37 -9.58 -0.36
CA PRO A 25 5.18 -9.42 0.46
C PRO A 25 5.55 -9.15 1.92
N PHE A 26 4.91 -8.17 2.53
CA PHE A 26 5.06 -7.90 3.96
C PHE A 26 4.23 -8.91 4.76
N THR A 27 4.89 -9.71 5.60
CA THR A 27 4.26 -10.80 6.35
C THR A 27 4.56 -10.70 7.84
N ARG A 28 3.73 -11.36 8.66
CA ARG A 28 3.96 -11.50 10.10
C ARG A 28 5.32 -12.12 10.41
N ASN A 29 5.74 -13.15 9.68
CA ASN A 29 7.03 -13.80 9.91
C ASN A 29 8.18 -12.84 9.65
N LEU A 30 8.13 -12.09 8.54
CA LEU A 30 9.12 -11.06 8.22
C LEU A 30 9.22 -10.01 9.34
N LEU A 31 8.07 -9.55 9.85
CA LEU A 31 8.03 -8.61 10.97
C LEU A 31 8.66 -9.20 12.26
N GLN A 32 8.36 -10.47 12.59
CA GLN A 32 8.85 -11.13 13.80
C GLN A 32 10.35 -11.46 13.74
N GLU A 33 10.86 -11.84 12.58
CA GLU A 33 12.27 -12.15 12.34
C GLU A 33 13.14 -10.89 12.47
N ASN A 34 12.71 -9.78 11.88
CA ASN A 34 13.49 -8.55 11.84
C ASN A 34 13.33 -7.68 13.10
N ARG A 35 12.22 -7.81 13.84
CA ARG A 35 11.94 -7.08 15.08
C ARG A 35 12.06 -5.54 14.95
N TRP A 36 11.67 -4.99 13.81
CA TRP A 36 11.75 -3.56 13.54
C TRP A 36 11.00 -2.72 14.59
N SER A 37 11.68 -1.67 15.05
CA SER A 37 11.09 -0.57 15.83
C SER A 37 10.21 0.31 14.95
N ASP A 38 9.35 1.12 15.58
CA ASP A 38 8.46 2.05 14.86
C ASP A 38 9.27 3.05 14.00
N ASP A 39 10.44 3.49 14.45
CA ASP A 39 11.29 4.40 13.70
C ASP A 39 12.00 3.73 12.51
N GLU A 40 12.25 2.43 12.59
CA GLU A 40 12.73 1.65 11.43
C GLU A 40 11.59 1.40 10.44
N LEU A 41 10.38 1.08 10.93
CA LEU A 41 9.19 0.89 10.09
C LEU A 41 8.85 2.15 9.28
N LYS A 42 9.01 3.36 9.86
CA LYS A 42 8.87 4.63 9.13
C LYS A 42 9.83 4.79 7.96
N ARG A 43 10.97 4.10 7.96
CA ARG A 43 11.97 4.13 6.88
C ARG A 43 11.70 3.09 5.80
N ILE A 44 10.76 2.18 6.01
CA ILE A 44 10.37 1.17 5.04
C ILE A 44 9.27 1.75 4.14
N GLN A 45 9.49 1.65 2.83
CA GLN A 45 8.47 1.98 1.85
C GLN A 45 7.57 0.75 1.60
N PHE A 46 6.30 0.86 1.94
CA PHE A 46 5.28 -0.14 1.62
C PHE A 46 4.70 0.14 0.23
N TYR A 47 4.12 -0.89 -0.38
CA TYR A 47 3.44 -0.80 -1.67
C TYR A 47 2.17 -1.64 -1.65
N LEU A 48 1.10 -1.13 -2.26
CA LEU A 48 -0.13 -1.91 -2.43
C LEU A 48 0.05 -2.98 -3.50
N SER A 49 -0.38 -4.21 -3.19
CA SER A 49 -0.42 -5.30 -4.18
C SER A 49 -1.60 -5.18 -5.15
N ASN A 50 -2.73 -4.63 -4.67
CA ASN A 50 -3.98 -4.43 -5.42
C ASN A 50 -4.46 -3.00 -5.26
N ASP A 51 -5.34 -2.55 -6.16
CA ASP A 51 -6.05 -1.29 -6.00
C ASP A 51 -6.95 -1.37 -4.76
N ILE A 52 -7.05 -0.29 -3.99
CA ILE A 52 -8.05 -0.12 -2.93
C ILE A 52 -9.06 0.93 -3.42
N VAL A 53 -10.33 0.54 -3.47
CA VAL A 53 -11.42 1.41 -3.90
C VAL A 53 -12.32 1.68 -2.69
N LEU A 54 -12.25 2.91 -2.18
CA LEU A 54 -13.11 3.40 -1.12
C LEU A 54 -14.34 4.04 -1.75
N HIS A 55 -15.53 3.70 -1.27
CA HIS A 55 -16.75 4.33 -1.73
C HIS A 55 -17.67 4.73 -0.56
N ARG A 56 -18.30 5.89 -0.66
CA ARG A 56 -19.36 6.31 0.26
C ARG A 56 -20.49 6.98 -0.49
N LYS A 57 -21.72 6.73 -0.07
CA LYS A 57 -22.90 7.44 -0.59
C LYS A 57 -22.93 8.85 0.01
N LEU A 58 -23.23 9.84 -0.83
CA LEU A 58 -23.44 11.21 -0.38
C LEU A 58 -24.93 11.42 -0.16
N ASP A 59 -25.31 11.82 1.05
CA ASP A 59 -26.66 12.27 1.36
C ASP A 59 -26.79 13.76 0.99
N SER A 60 -28.02 14.19 0.66
CA SER A 60 -28.33 15.58 0.34
C SER A 60 -28.01 16.50 1.53
N GLY A 61 -26.82 17.11 1.52
CA GLY A 61 -26.29 17.92 2.62
C GLY A 61 -24.85 17.61 3.02
N ALA A 62 -24.24 16.54 2.50
CA ALA A 62 -22.81 16.29 2.67
C ALA A 62 -21.99 17.35 1.90
N SER A 63 -21.53 18.39 2.60
CA SER A 63 -20.84 19.54 1.98
C SER A 63 -19.33 19.35 1.79
N THR A 64 -18.77 18.23 2.23
CA THR A 64 -17.31 18.02 2.24
C THR A 64 -16.96 16.85 1.35
N ILE A 65 -16.50 17.15 0.13
CA ILE A 65 -15.83 16.19 -0.74
C ILE A 65 -14.39 16.08 -0.23
N SER A 66 -13.94 14.87 0.08
CA SER A 66 -12.67 14.67 0.82
C SER A 66 -11.45 14.63 -0.09
N ASP A 67 -11.62 14.26 -1.36
CA ASP A 67 -10.65 14.33 -2.49
C ASP A 67 -11.00 13.34 -3.61
N GLY A 68 -12.01 12.48 -3.38
CA GLY A 68 -12.46 11.49 -4.36
C GLY A 68 -13.23 12.08 -5.54
N GLU A 69 -13.41 11.25 -6.57
CA GLU A 69 -14.27 11.57 -7.71
C GLU A 69 -15.74 11.30 -7.34
N ILE A 70 -16.65 12.21 -7.72
CA ILE A 70 -18.09 11.99 -7.56
C ILE A 70 -18.63 11.25 -8.78
N LYS A 71 -19.28 10.12 -8.55
CA LYS A 71 -19.94 9.29 -9.57
C LYS A 71 -21.42 9.12 -9.27
N ILE A 72 -22.23 9.04 -10.32
CA ILE A 72 -23.64 8.69 -10.21
C ILE A 72 -23.79 7.18 -10.44
N ILE A 73 -24.18 6.43 -9.40
CA ILE A 73 -24.39 4.99 -9.47
C ILE A 73 -25.83 4.69 -9.04
N ASN A 74 -26.63 4.11 -9.94
CA ASN A 74 -28.05 3.80 -9.70
C ASN A 74 -28.87 5.00 -9.20
N GLY A 75 -28.59 6.20 -9.72
CA GLY A 75 -29.27 7.44 -9.32
C GLY A 75 -28.82 8.01 -7.98
N GLN A 76 -27.76 7.48 -7.37
CA GLN A 76 -27.18 7.97 -6.12
C GLN A 76 -25.81 8.61 -6.39
N GLU A 77 -25.52 9.74 -5.74
CA GLU A 77 -24.18 10.31 -5.70
C GLU A 77 -23.28 9.48 -4.78
N VAL A 78 -22.15 9.02 -5.33
CA VAL A 78 -21.16 8.22 -4.64
C VAL A 78 -19.81 8.89 -4.81
N GLU A 79 -19.15 9.16 -3.69
CA GLU A 79 -17.74 9.57 -3.70
C GLU A 79 -16.87 8.31 -3.73
N GLU A 80 -15.93 8.28 -4.66
CA GLU A 80 -14.97 7.20 -4.84
C GLU A 80 -13.53 7.70 -4.68
N VAL A 81 -12.76 7.06 -3.81
CA VAL A 81 -11.32 7.29 -3.66
C VAL A 81 -10.59 6.02 -4.08
N VAL A 82 -9.70 6.14 -5.08
CA VAL A 82 -8.96 4.99 -5.62
C VAL A 82 -7.48 5.13 -5.30
N ILE A 83 -6.95 4.22 -4.48
CA ILE A 83 -5.52 4.10 -4.20
C ILE A 83 -4.99 2.96 -5.05
N ARG A 84 -4.19 3.28 -6.06
CA ARG A 84 -3.75 2.31 -7.07
C ARG A 84 -2.72 1.33 -6.49
N ARG A 85 -2.68 0.11 -7.04
CA ARG A 85 -1.58 -0.84 -6.82
C ARG A 85 -0.24 -0.17 -7.11
N GLY A 86 0.78 -0.54 -6.33
CA GLY A 86 2.11 0.08 -6.41
C GLY A 86 2.18 1.50 -5.86
N THR A 87 1.11 2.05 -5.27
CA THR A 87 1.20 3.34 -4.58
C THR A 87 2.12 3.18 -3.37
N PRO A 88 3.17 4.02 -3.25
CA PRO A 88 4.07 3.99 -2.09
C PRO A 88 3.33 4.45 -0.84
N GLY A 89 3.42 3.64 0.22
CA GLY A 89 2.84 3.94 1.53
C GLY A 89 3.89 4.02 2.64
N VAL A 90 3.69 4.93 3.59
CA VAL A 90 4.56 5.16 4.74
C VAL A 90 3.83 4.74 6.02
N PHE A 91 4.53 4.03 6.89
CA PHE A 91 4.04 3.69 8.22
C PHE A 91 3.90 4.95 9.09
N LEU A 92 2.74 5.12 9.73
CA LEU A 92 2.50 6.20 10.68
C LEU A 92 2.64 5.73 12.13
N PHE A 93 1.83 4.74 12.51
CA PHE A 93 1.77 4.20 13.87
C PHE A 93 1.14 2.81 13.89
N ARG A 94 1.19 2.15 15.05
CA ARG A 94 0.53 0.86 15.27
C ARG A 94 -0.23 0.81 16.60
N PRO A 95 -1.58 0.76 16.62
CA PRO A 95 -2.33 0.65 17.87
C PRO A 95 -2.15 -0.72 18.55
N LYS A 96 -1.75 -1.74 17.79
CA LYS A 96 -1.39 -3.08 18.26
C LYS A 96 -0.14 -3.54 17.52
N ALA A 97 0.58 -4.53 18.06
CA ALA A 97 1.88 -4.95 17.54
C ALA A 97 1.91 -5.22 16.02
N ASP A 98 0.83 -5.74 15.45
CA ASP A 98 0.68 -6.12 14.04
C ASP A 98 -0.51 -5.42 13.33
N HIS A 99 -1.00 -4.29 13.86
CA HIS A 99 -1.98 -3.43 13.20
C HIS A 99 -1.31 -2.15 12.76
N PHE A 100 -1.11 -1.94 11.47
CA PHE A 100 -0.29 -0.86 10.93
C PHE A 100 -1.18 0.20 10.30
N ALA A 101 -1.05 1.45 10.75
CA ALA A 101 -1.58 2.60 10.02
C ALA A 101 -0.57 2.98 8.92
N VAL A 102 -0.99 2.86 7.66
CA VAL A 102 -0.17 3.20 6.50
C VAL A 102 -0.87 4.29 5.70
N SER A 103 -0.17 5.39 5.46
CA SER A 103 -0.62 6.48 4.59
C SER A 103 -0.05 6.29 3.18
N PHE A 104 -0.88 6.48 2.17
CA PHE A 104 -0.49 6.45 0.75
C PHE A 104 -0.51 7.84 0.11
N GLU A 105 -0.60 8.88 0.94
CA GLU A 105 -0.62 10.27 0.50
C GLU A 105 0.80 10.82 0.37
N SER A 106 1.01 11.64 -0.65
CA SER A 106 2.31 12.32 -0.86
C SER A 106 2.47 13.54 0.07
N THR A 107 1.35 14.11 0.53
CA THR A 107 1.29 15.21 1.48
C THR A 107 1.05 14.62 2.86
N GLY A 108 1.96 14.83 3.81
CA GLY A 108 1.96 14.22 5.15
C GLY A 108 0.76 14.61 6.05
N ASN A 109 -0.46 14.32 5.59
CA ASN A 109 -1.69 14.37 6.38
C ASN A 109 -1.81 13.05 7.14
N ASP A 110 -1.57 13.12 8.45
CA ASP A 110 -1.61 11.96 9.35
C ASP A 110 -3.02 11.39 9.57
N GLN A 111 -4.07 11.98 8.99
CA GLN A 111 -5.46 11.48 9.06
C GLN A 111 -5.84 10.58 7.87
N ARG A 112 -5.03 10.60 6.80
CA ARG A 112 -5.26 9.80 5.59
C ARG A 112 -4.41 8.55 5.61
N PHE A 113 -4.87 7.56 6.35
CA PHE A 113 -4.26 6.25 6.42
C PHE A 113 -5.31 5.17 6.39
N LEU A 114 -4.87 3.96 6.06
CA LEU A 114 -5.66 2.75 6.19
C LEU A 114 -4.97 1.80 7.15
N MET A 115 -5.76 0.92 7.78
CA MET A 115 -5.25 -0.05 8.73
C MET A 115 -4.95 -1.36 8.03
N PHE A 116 -3.78 -1.93 8.28
CA PHE A 116 -3.35 -3.22 7.74
C PHE A 116 -2.99 -4.19 8.86
N GLY A 117 -3.22 -5.48 8.65
CA GLY A 117 -2.83 -6.51 9.61
C GLY A 117 -2.71 -7.89 8.97
N PRO A 118 -2.04 -8.83 9.64
CA PRO A 118 -1.72 -10.13 9.07
C PRO A 118 -2.96 -11.02 8.95
N ASN A 119 -3.15 -11.61 7.78
CA ASN A 119 -4.19 -12.59 7.53
C ASN A 119 -3.60 -14.02 7.59
N PRO A 120 -3.98 -14.86 8.57
CA PRO A 120 -3.45 -16.22 8.70
C PRO A 120 -3.84 -17.13 7.52
N LYS A 121 -4.90 -16.80 6.77
CA LYS A 121 -5.30 -17.54 5.56
C LYS A 121 -4.44 -17.21 4.34
N LEU A 122 -3.59 -16.19 4.42
CA LEU A 122 -2.71 -15.71 3.35
C LEU A 122 -1.26 -15.68 3.83
N ASP A 123 -0.81 -16.74 4.52
CA ASP A 123 0.56 -16.89 5.03
C ASP A 123 1.02 -15.72 5.91
N GLY A 124 0.09 -15.08 6.62
CA GLY A 124 0.37 -13.93 7.47
C GLY A 124 0.68 -12.64 6.70
N ARG A 125 0.37 -12.56 5.39
CA ARG A 125 0.45 -11.31 4.62
C ARG A 125 -0.42 -10.23 5.24
N PHE A 126 0.09 -9.01 5.23
CA PHE A 126 -0.66 -7.85 5.68
C PHE A 126 -1.72 -7.48 4.64
N VAL A 127 -2.97 -7.40 5.08
CA VAL A 127 -4.14 -7.03 4.27
C VAL A 127 -4.89 -5.88 4.90
N LEU A 128 -5.72 -5.20 4.11
CA LEU A 128 -6.59 -4.14 4.59
C LEU A 128 -7.52 -4.67 5.70
N LEU A 129 -7.57 -3.94 6.81
CA LEU A 129 -8.46 -4.19 7.92
C LEU A 129 -9.68 -3.27 7.80
N ALA A 130 -10.85 -3.82 8.11
CA ALA A 130 -12.08 -3.08 8.31
C ALA A 130 -12.49 -3.17 9.78
N SER A 131 -13.17 -2.13 10.28
CA SER A 131 -13.77 -2.14 11.62
C SER A 131 -14.93 -3.12 11.71
N GLU A 132 -15.68 -3.25 10.62
CA GLU A 132 -16.84 -4.12 10.49
C GLU A 132 -16.87 -4.72 9.08
N TRP A 133 -17.30 -5.97 8.95
CA TRP A 133 -17.57 -6.62 7.68
C TRP A 133 -19.05 -6.98 7.59
N GLU A 134 -19.73 -6.47 6.58
CA GLU A 134 -21.10 -6.80 6.24
C GLU A 134 -21.12 -7.47 4.86
N ARG A 135 -21.40 -8.78 4.83
CA ARG A 135 -21.35 -9.61 3.62
C ARG A 135 -19.96 -9.57 2.94
N ARG A 136 -19.85 -8.83 1.83
CA ARG A 136 -18.63 -8.65 1.04
C ARG A 136 -18.08 -7.23 1.13
N GLN A 137 -18.53 -6.44 2.10
CA GLN A 137 -18.10 -5.05 2.24
C GLN A 137 -17.57 -4.79 3.64
N GLY A 138 -16.46 -4.06 3.73
CA GLY A 138 -15.81 -3.66 4.97
C GLY A 138 -15.94 -2.16 5.19
N LYS A 139 -16.13 -1.73 6.43
CA LYS A 139 -16.05 -0.31 6.82
C LYS A 139 -14.61 0.07 7.18
N VAL A 140 -14.11 1.13 6.56
CA VAL A 140 -12.79 1.72 6.87
C VAL A 140 -12.95 3.21 7.15
N THR A 141 -12.03 3.78 7.92
CA THR A 141 -11.96 5.23 8.14
C THR A 141 -10.80 5.79 7.34
N TYR A 142 -11.06 6.84 6.57
CA TYR A 142 -10.08 7.56 5.77
C TYR A 142 -10.38 9.06 5.84
N ASP A 143 -9.38 9.87 6.20
CA ASP A 143 -9.54 11.32 6.42
C ASP A 143 -10.64 11.67 7.44
N GLY A 144 -10.75 10.85 8.49
CA GLY A 144 -11.80 10.99 9.51
C GLY A 144 -13.21 10.61 9.06
N VAL A 145 -13.40 10.17 7.81
CA VAL A 145 -14.71 9.75 7.30
C VAL A 145 -14.77 8.24 7.05
N THR A 146 -15.95 7.67 7.26
CA THR A 146 -16.21 6.25 7.02
C THR A 146 -16.50 5.99 5.53
N TYR A 147 -15.79 5.02 4.97
CA TYR A 147 -15.99 4.48 3.63
C TYR A 147 -16.25 2.99 3.68
N TRP A 148 -16.78 2.48 2.57
CA TRP A 148 -16.89 1.06 2.30
C TRP A 148 -15.82 0.61 1.32
N VAL A 149 -15.35 -0.62 1.50
CA VAL A 149 -14.45 -1.33 0.59
C VAL A 149 -15.01 -2.71 0.31
N ASP A 150 -14.81 -3.23 -0.89
CA ASP A 150 -15.21 -4.60 -1.19
C ASP A 150 -14.14 -5.58 -0.68
N ALA A 151 -14.59 -6.77 -0.28
CA ALA A 151 -13.71 -7.89 0.03
C ALA A 151 -13.14 -8.46 -1.27
N ASP A 152 -11.82 -8.41 -1.39
CA ASP A 152 -11.02 -9.12 -2.41
C ASP A 152 -11.37 -10.63 -2.45
#